data_AF-A0A7K3DDX3-F1
#
_entry.id   AF-A0A7K3DDX3-F1
#
_cell.length_a   1.000
_cell.length_b   1.000
_cell.length_c   1.000
_cell.angle_alpha   90.00
_cell.angle_beta   90.00
_cell.angle_gamma   90.00
#
_symmetry.space_group_name_H-M   'P 1'
#
loop_
_entity.id
_entity.type
_entity.pdbx_description
1 polymer ?
#
loop_
_entity_poly.entity_id
_entity_poly.type
_entity_poly.pdbx_seq_one_letter_code
_entity_poly.pdbx_strand_id
1 'polypeptide(L)' 'MLLQTERALERLDAGTYGLCENCGNPIGKARMQAFPRATLCVECKQKQERRS' A
#
# COMPACT_ATOMS: atom_id res chain seq x y z
N MET A 1 19.72 -5.78 -18.23
CA MET A 1 18.80 -6.48 -17.30
C MET A 1 18.86 -5.84 -15.90
N LEU A 2 18.76 -4.50 -15.81
CA LEU A 2 18.95 -3.72 -14.57
C LEU A 2 17.76 -2.77 -14.29
N LEU A 3 17.00 -2.41 -15.34
CA LEU A 3 15.84 -1.52 -15.29
C LEU A 3 14.73 -1.95 -14.33
N GLN A 4 14.58 -3.25 -14.09
CA GLN A 4 13.55 -3.77 -13.17
C GLN A 4 13.91 -3.52 -11.71
N THR A 5 15.20 -3.51 -11.39
CA THR A 5 15.70 -3.28 -10.03
C THR A 5 15.61 -1.81 -9.66
N GLU A 6 15.87 -0.92 -10.62
CA GLU A 6 15.78 0.53 -10.46
C GLU A 6 14.33 0.98 -10.20
N ARG A 7 13.37 0.46 -10.97
CA ARG A 7 11.93 0.71 -10.72
C ARG A 7 11.44 0.19 -9.36
N ALA A 8 12.02 -0.90 -8.86
CA ALA A 8 11.66 -1.43 -7.54
C ALA A 8 12.17 -0.51 -6.42
N LEU A 9 13.34 0.12 -6.61
CA LEU A 9 13.89 1.12 -5.69
C LEU A 9 13.11 2.44 -5.77
N GLU A 10 12.73 2.92 -6.96
CA GLU A 10 11.90 4.13 -7.11
C GLU A 10 10.54 4.00 -6.40
N ARG A 11 9.96 2.80 -6.36
CA ARG A 11 8.70 2.54 -5.62
C ARG A 11 8.88 2.47 -4.11
N LEU A 12 10.08 2.13 -3.63
CA LEU A 12 10.44 2.22 -2.22
C LEU A 12 10.69 3.68 -1.82
N ASP A 13 11.33 4.47 -2.70
CA ASP A 13 11.69 5.87 -2.50
C ASP A 13 10.48 6.82 -2.61
N ALA A 14 9.49 6.47 -3.43
CA ALA A 14 8.26 7.24 -3.64
C ALA A 14 7.39 7.44 -2.39
N GLY A 15 7.75 6.89 -1.21
CA GLY A 15 7.09 7.16 0.07
C GLY A 15 5.60 6.77 0.15
N THR A 16 5.09 6.15 -0.91
CA THR A 16 3.70 5.68 -1.06
C THR A 16 3.52 4.27 -0.52
N TYR A 17 4.62 3.62 -0.13
CA TYR A 17 4.59 2.38 0.62
C TYR A 17 4.00 2.67 2.00
N GLY A 18 2.72 2.34 2.15
CA GLY A 18 1.97 2.61 3.37
C GLY A 18 1.05 3.81 3.31
N LEU A 19 0.66 4.27 2.13
CA LEU A 19 -0.47 5.20 1.98
C LEU A 19 -1.60 4.49 1.23
N CYS A 20 -2.84 4.79 1.63
CA CYS A 20 -4.03 4.26 1.00
C CYS A 20 -4.26 4.93 -0.35
N GLU A 21 -4.39 4.16 -1.43
CA GLU A 21 -4.71 4.71 -2.76
C GLU A 21 -6.07 5.39 -2.82
N ASN A 22 -7.02 5.04 -1.93
CA ASN A 22 -8.38 5.55 -1.97
C ASN A 22 -8.60 6.81 -1.10
N CYS A 23 -7.84 6.97 -0.01
CA CYS A 23 -8.03 8.10 0.91
C CYS A 23 -6.74 8.85 1.25
N GLY A 24 -5.58 8.40 0.78
CA GLY A 24 -4.29 9.00 1.10
C GLY A 24 -3.82 8.75 2.55
N ASN A 25 -4.62 8.08 3.39
CA ASN A 25 -4.26 7.85 4.79
C ASN A 25 -3.13 6.81 4.93
N PRO A 26 -2.29 6.93 5.97
CA PRO A 26 -1.27 5.93 6.24
C PRO A 26 -1.88 4.55 6.58
N ILE A 27 -1.42 3.52 5.88
CA ILE A 27 -1.70 2.11 6.14
C ILE A 27 -0.90 1.72 7.38
N GLY A 28 -1.60 1.36 8.45
CA GLY A 28 -0.98 1.00 9.72
C GLY A 28 0.13 -0.05 9.56
N LYS A 29 1.26 0.16 10.25
CA LYS A 29 2.47 -0.69 10.15
C LYS A 29 2.19 -2.18 10.35
N ALA A 30 1.28 -2.55 11.26
CA ALA A 30 0.88 -3.94 11.48
C ALA A 30 0.28 -4.60 10.23
N ARG A 31 -0.49 -3.85 9.43
CA ARG A 31 -1.07 -4.34 8.18
C ARG A 31 -0.04 -4.42 7.06
N MET A 32 0.94 -3.52 7.06
CA MET A 32 2.05 -3.58 6.11
C MET A 32 2.99 -4.75 6.43
N GLN A 33 3.20 -5.07 7.71
CA GLN A 33 3.95 -6.26 8.13
C GLN A 33 3.22 -7.56 7.78
N ALA A 34 1.90 -7.61 7.96
CA ALA A 34 1.09 -8.77 7.58
C ALA A 34 0.87 -8.88 6.06
N PHE A 35 0.74 -7.74 5.37
CA PHE A 35 0.44 -7.64 3.95
C PHE A 35 1.27 -6.51 3.30
N PRO A 36 2.53 -6.79 2.91
CA PRO A 36 3.42 -5.80 2.29
C PRO A 36 2.91 -5.29 0.93
N ARG A 37 1.93 -5.96 0.33
CA ARG A 37 1.28 -5.55 -0.93
C ARG A 37 -0.06 -4.83 -0.74
N ALA A 38 -0.48 -4.54 0.50
CA ALA A 38 -1.76 -3.86 0.72
C ALA A 38 -1.68 -2.40 0.26
N THR A 39 -2.50 -2.02 -0.72
CA THR A 39 -2.57 -0.65 -1.23
C THR A 39 -3.74 0.17 -0.67
N LEU A 40 -4.65 -0.48 0.09
CA LEU A 40 -5.78 0.15 0.76
C LEU A 40 -5.66 0.03 2.28
N CYS A 41 -6.06 1.09 2.99
CA CYS A 41 -6.17 1.07 4.44
C CYS A 41 -7.28 0.12 4.93
N VAL A 42 -7.24 -0.19 6.23
CA VAL A 42 -8.24 -1.06 6.89
C VAL A 42 -9.65 -0.52 6.69
N GLU A 43 -9.84 0.79 6.86
CA GLU A 43 -11.17 1.41 6.73
C GLU A 43 -11.72 1.33 5.31
N CYS A 44 -10.91 1.62 4.28
CA CYS A 44 -11.34 1.51 2.89
C CYS A 44 -11.63 0.07 2.50
N LYS A 45 -10.81 -0.89 2.95
CA LYS A 45 -11.08 -2.31 2.73
C LYS A 45 -12.36 -2.74 3.45
N GLN A 46 -12.57 -2.35 4.71
CA GLN A 46 -13.79 -2.67 5.45
C GLN A 46 -15.04 -2.07 4.79
N LYS A 47 -14.95 -0.83 4.26
CA LYS A 47 -16.05 -0.23 3.49
C LYS A 47 -16.35 -1.01 2.21
N GLN A 48 -15.33 -1.53 1.54
CA GLN A 48 -15.50 -2.35 0.34
C GLN A 48 -16.16 -3.71 0.67
N GLU A 49 -15.70 -4.39 1.73
CA GLU A 49 -16.27 -5.67 2.18
C GLU A 49 -17.72 -5.51 2.67
N ARG A 50 -18.05 -4.41 3.36
CA ARG A 50 -19.43 -4.14 3.83
C ARG A 50 -20.43 -3.86 2.71
N ARG A 51 -19.98 -3.62 1.49
CA ARG A 51 -20.85 -3.32 0.34
C ARG A 51 -21.14 -4.56 -0.52
N SER A 52 -20.63 -5.73 -0.13
CA SER A 52 -20.88 -7.02 -0.78
C SER A 52 -21.92 -7.85 -0.04
#